data_AF-A0A327VGM2-F1
#
_entry.id   AF-A0A327VGM2-F1
#
_cell.length_a   1.000
_cell.length_b   1.000
_cell.length_c   1.000
_cell.angle_alpha   90.00
_cell.angle_beta   90.00
_cell.angle_gamma   90.00
#
_symmetry.space_group_name_H-M   'P 1'
#
loop_
_entity.id
_entity.type
_entity.pdbx_description
1 polymer ?
#
loop_
_entity_poly.entity_id
_entity_poly.type
_entity_poly.pdbx_seq_one_letter_code
_entity_poly.pdbx_strand_id
1 'polypeptide(L)'
;MTRVLSGLPTPARKLLVETDWASHRHAYGSGEDIPASLCSLVDEDPEARSAALAALDTGVLHQGSLYTVTAPAALFVAAILDHPMGLAEHEGHFPWDDGPPRSLLAALLSWLGQVAESAAHGEDPSRDRANWEWQPWHEEWRGERDPEGLAAVQACRGIRPVLYDAVEPFLSSTDPHIWETALGAAVPLLFAPELAHRAPRAAALLRARLSTMTGRRERAAGARALSLWGMDTSDLLVDTDPAVRVCAALGPVRVDRPRALAVLLDALRDSRATDGWFPEPLCGVDGWFRFTVLRSALDLAASFQEVAPVAIAIVAAGHSSVVDNERGPILFAAFPGGYDPAHSLTSDQRALLQAFVDTDDATGSIRGNWSWFRAAGLPENGEGIAALL
;
A
#
# COMPACT_ATOMS: atom_id res chain seq x y z
N MET A 1 32.94 -7.42 -16.38
CA MET A 1 31.79 -8.30 -16.68
C MET A 1 32.08 -9.79 -16.45
N THR A 2 33.15 -10.39 -17.00
CA THR A 2 33.37 -11.86 -16.92
C THR A 2 33.49 -12.44 -15.49
N ARG A 3 34.08 -11.71 -14.52
CA ARG A 3 34.13 -12.14 -13.11
C ARG A 3 32.76 -12.06 -12.41
N VAL A 4 32.04 -10.95 -12.59
CA VAL A 4 30.68 -10.75 -12.03
C VAL A 4 29.69 -11.80 -12.58
N LEU A 5 29.80 -12.13 -13.88
CA LEU A 5 29.00 -13.19 -14.50
C LEU A 5 29.32 -14.61 -13.98
N SER A 6 30.42 -14.84 -13.27
CA SER A 6 30.73 -16.18 -12.74
C SER A 6 30.09 -16.45 -11.37
N GLY A 7 29.82 -15.41 -10.58
CA GLY A 7 29.16 -15.48 -9.27
C GLY A 7 27.62 -15.49 -9.34
N LEU A 8 27.04 -15.07 -10.46
CA LEU A 8 25.59 -14.99 -10.61
C LEU A 8 24.94 -16.38 -10.77
N PRO A 9 23.75 -16.59 -10.17
CA PRO A 9 22.92 -17.77 -10.42
C PRO A 9 22.60 -17.95 -11.90
N THR A 10 22.51 -19.20 -12.37
CA THR A 10 22.23 -19.51 -13.78
C THR A 10 20.97 -18.81 -14.33
N PRO A 11 19.83 -18.73 -13.61
CA PRO A 11 18.67 -17.98 -14.09
C PRO A 11 18.97 -16.49 -14.33
N ALA A 12 19.69 -15.84 -13.42
CA ALA A 12 20.08 -14.43 -13.53
C ALA A 12 21.00 -14.19 -14.75
N ARG A 13 21.97 -15.08 -14.98
CA ARG A 13 22.87 -15.00 -16.16
C ARG A 13 22.13 -15.18 -17.46
N LYS A 14 21.19 -16.13 -17.51
CA LYS A 14 20.37 -16.39 -18.69
C LYS A 14 19.54 -15.17 -19.04
N LEU A 15 18.89 -14.55 -18.04
CA LEU A 15 18.12 -13.32 -18.22
C LEU A 15 18.97 -12.17 -18.79
N LEU A 16 20.18 -11.96 -18.26
CA LEU A 16 21.08 -10.91 -18.75
C LEU A 16 21.45 -11.08 -20.23
N VAL A 17 21.68 -12.31 -20.68
CA VAL A 17 22.15 -12.60 -22.04
C VAL A 17 21.00 -12.66 -23.06
N GLU A 18 19.83 -13.19 -22.65
CA GLU A 18 18.72 -13.42 -23.57
C GLU A 18 17.78 -12.21 -23.73
N THR A 19 17.83 -11.26 -22.79
CA THR A 19 17.00 -10.05 -22.86
C THR A 19 17.65 -9.01 -23.80
N ASP A 20 16.90 -8.51 -24.78
CA ASP A 20 17.31 -7.39 -25.62
C ASP A 20 17.08 -6.06 -24.88
N TRP A 21 17.97 -5.73 -23.95
CA TRP A 21 17.84 -4.56 -23.06
C TRP A 21 17.69 -3.23 -23.80
N ALA A 22 18.28 -3.11 -25.00
CA ALA A 22 18.18 -1.90 -25.82
C ALA A 22 16.77 -1.66 -26.37
N SER A 23 15.96 -2.71 -26.51
CA SER A 23 14.57 -2.62 -26.91
C SER A 23 13.63 -2.21 -25.78
N HIS A 24 14.09 -2.32 -24.52
CA HIS A 24 13.33 -1.90 -23.35
C HIS A 24 13.64 -0.45 -22.98
N ARG A 25 12.70 0.16 -22.25
CA ARG A 25 12.81 1.54 -21.78
C ARG A 25 12.62 1.60 -20.26
N HIS A 26 13.26 2.60 -19.67
CA HIS A 26 13.07 3.04 -18.30
C HIS A 26 12.70 4.53 -18.31
N ALA A 27 12.51 5.17 -17.14
CA ALA A 27 12.05 6.57 -17.04
C ALA A 27 12.87 7.57 -17.87
N TYR A 28 14.19 7.38 -17.95
CA TYR A 28 15.11 8.29 -18.63
C TYR A 28 15.51 7.91 -20.08
N GLY A 29 14.96 6.85 -20.68
CA GLY A 29 15.38 6.40 -22.02
C GLY A 29 15.48 4.89 -22.19
N SER A 30 16.46 4.48 -23.01
CA SER A 30 16.78 3.07 -23.32
C SER A 30 17.31 2.32 -22.09
N GLY A 31 17.04 1.03 -21.98
CA GLY A 31 17.52 0.17 -20.91
C GLY A 31 18.92 -0.43 -21.10
N GLU A 32 19.71 0.04 -22.07
CA GLU A 32 21.07 -0.48 -22.37
C GLU A 32 22.03 -0.46 -21.18
N ASP A 33 21.85 0.46 -20.24
CA ASP A 33 22.65 0.65 -19.04
C ASP A 33 22.25 -0.28 -17.88
N ILE A 34 21.01 -0.77 -17.88
CA ILE A 34 20.44 -1.60 -16.80
C ILE A 34 21.24 -2.88 -16.52
N PRO A 35 21.76 -3.64 -17.50
CA PRO A 35 22.58 -4.83 -17.24
C PRO A 35 23.79 -4.56 -16.34
N ALA A 36 24.42 -3.38 -16.47
CA ALA A 36 25.56 -3.02 -15.64
C ALA A 36 25.11 -2.82 -14.19
N SER A 37 24.03 -2.06 -13.97
CA SER A 37 23.43 -1.86 -12.64
C SER A 37 23.00 -3.17 -12.00
N LEU A 38 22.33 -4.07 -12.74
CA LEU A 38 21.92 -5.38 -12.25
C LEU A 38 23.11 -6.24 -11.79
N CYS A 39 24.21 -6.23 -12.56
CA CYS A 39 25.44 -6.90 -12.15
C CYS A 39 26.06 -6.30 -10.88
N SER A 40 26.01 -4.97 -10.73
CA SER A 40 26.56 -4.26 -9.58
C SER A 40 25.79 -4.47 -8.28
N LEU A 41 24.56 -5.00 -8.31
CA LEU A 41 23.81 -5.36 -7.10
C LEU A 41 24.54 -6.40 -6.23
N VAL A 42 25.36 -7.25 -6.84
CA VAL A 42 26.12 -8.30 -6.14
C VAL A 42 27.63 -8.03 -6.13
N ASP A 43 28.04 -6.78 -6.37
CA ASP A 43 29.44 -6.38 -6.30
C ASP A 43 29.96 -6.44 -4.86
N GLU A 44 31.25 -6.70 -4.68
CA GLU A 44 31.89 -6.67 -3.36
C GLU A 44 31.92 -5.24 -2.79
N ASP A 45 31.98 -4.23 -3.66
CA ASP A 45 31.94 -2.80 -3.29
C ASP A 45 30.53 -2.37 -2.80
N PRO A 46 30.38 -1.98 -1.52
CA PRO A 46 29.11 -1.50 -0.97
C PRO A 46 28.52 -0.29 -1.70
N GLU A 47 29.36 0.64 -2.15
CA GLU A 47 28.93 1.84 -2.87
C GLU A 47 28.34 1.47 -4.23
N ALA A 48 28.98 0.53 -4.94
CA ALA A 48 28.48 0.02 -6.21
C ALA A 48 27.10 -0.66 -6.05
N ARG A 49 26.90 -1.43 -4.97
CA ARG A 49 25.59 -2.05 -4.67
C ARG A 49 24.52 -1.01 -4.36
N SER A 50 24.86 -0.01 -3.55
CA SER A 50 23.94 1.05 -3.15
C SER A 50 23.49 1.88 -4.37
N ALA A 51 24.45 2.34 -5.19
CA ALA A 51 24.18 3.06 -6.42
C ALA A 51 23.37 2.23 -7.43
N ALA A 52 23.63 0.92 -7.51
CA ALA A 52 22.88 0.03 -8.39
C ALA A 52 21.40 -0.08 -8.00
N LEU A 53 21.09 -0.24 -6.71
CA LEU A 53 19.70 -0.29 -6.25
C LEU A 53 19.00 1.06 -6.45
N ALA A 54 19.71 2.17 -6.20
CA ALA A 54 19.21 3.51 -6.45
C ALA A 54 18.89 3.77 -7.93
N ALA A 55 19.68 3.22 -8.86
CA ALA A 55 19.41 3.29 -10.29
C ALA A 55 18.13 2.51 -10.67
N LEU A 56 17.86 1.37 -10.02
CA LEU A 56 16.60 0.65 -10.21
C LEU A 56 15.41 1.45 -9.67
N ASP A 57 15.53 2.03 -8.49
CA ASP A 57 14.46 2.84 -7.88
C ASP A 57 14.12 4.07 -8.73
N THR A 58 15.14 4.82 -9.18
CA THR A 58 14.94 6.06 -9.92
C THR A 58 14.65 5.87 -11.40
N GLY A 59 15.20 4.83 -12.03
CA GLY A 59 15.03 4.57 -13.46
C GLY A 59 13.94 3.54 -13.75
N VAL A 60 14.03 2.37 -13.12
CA VAL A 60 13.22 1.18 -13.45
C VAL A 60 11.85 1.20 -12.78
N LEU A 61 11.72 1.80 -11.59
CA LEU A 61 10.46 1.97 -10.85
C LEU A 61 10.21 3.44 -10.47
N HIS A 62 10.40 4.35 -11.43
CA HIS A 62 10.34 5.79 -11.15
C HIS A 62 8.97 6.21 -10.58
N GLN A 63 8.96 6.58 -9.30
CA GLN A 63 7.74 7.00 -8.58
C GLN A 63 6.59 5.98 -8.72
N GLY A 64 6.93 4.68 -8.69
CA GLY A 64 5.97 3.59 -8.82
C GLY A 64 5.46 3.34 -10.25
N SER A 65 5.93 4.09 -11.25
CA SER A 65 5.58 3.85 -12.65
C SER A 65 6.30 2.62 -13.20
N LEU A 66 5.58 1.78 -13.94
CA LEU A 66 6.11 0.58 -14.59
C LEU A 66 6.52 0.88 -16.03
N TYR A 67 7.72 0.43 -16.39
CA TYR A 67 8.28 0.56 -17.74
C TYR A 67 8.57 -0.82 -18.33
N THR A 68 8.84 -0.88 -19.64
CA THR A 68 9.08 -2.16 -20.31
C THR A 68 10.28 -2.92 -19.76
N VAL A 69 11.25 -2.24 -19.14
CA VAL A 69 12.39 -2.87 -18.46
C VAL A 69 12.08 -3.42 -17.06
N THR A 70 10.96 -3.03 -16.44
CA THR A 70 10.67 -3.36 -15.04
C THR A 70 10.50 -4.86 -14.82
N ALA A 71 9.76 -5.54 -15.71
CA ALA A 71 9.56 -6.99 -15.61
C ALA A 71 10.88 -7.79 -15.70
N PRO A 72 11.75 -7.62 -16.72
CA PRO A 72 13.02 -8.36 -16.78
C PRO A 72 13.97 -8.01 -15.63
N ALA A 73 14.02 -6.75 -15.18
CA ALA A 73 14.79 -6.36 -14.00
C ALA A 73 14.27 -7.04 -12.71
N ALA A 74 12.96 -7.11 -12.52
CA ALA A 74 12.34 -7.79 -11.37
C ALA A 74 12.62 -9.29 -11.35
N LEU A 75 12.57 -9.95 -12.51
CA LEU A 75 12.97 -11.35 -12.64
C LEU A 75 14.45 -11.56 -12.28
N PHE A 76 15.33 -10.64 -12.66
CA PHE A 76 16.74 -10.71 -12.28
C PHE A 76 16.92 -10.59 -10.77
N VAL A 77 16.27 -9.60 -10.13
CA VAL A 77 16.34 -9.39 -8.68
C VAL A 77 15.81 -10.62 -7.93
N ALA A 78 14.68 -11.17 -8.36
CA ALA A 78 14.13 -12.41 -7.80
C ALA A 78 15.12 -13.59 -7.91
N ALA A 79 15.85 -13.68 -9.02
CA ALA A 79 16.82 -14.75 -9.25
C ALA A 79 18.09 -14.64 -8.39
N ILE A 80 18.34 -13.51 -7.72
CA ILE A 80 19.53 -13.29 -6.88
C ILE A 80 19.22 -13.19 -5.38
N LEU A 81 17.98 -13.42 -4.94
CA LEU A 81 17.62 -13.31 -3.51
C LEU A 81 18.42 -14.28 -2.62
N ASP A 82 18.76 -15.47 -3.13
CA ASP A 82 19.58 -16.46 -2.41
C ASP A 82 21.10 -16.25 -2.61
N HIS A 83 21.52 -15.15 -3.25
CA HIS A 83 22.94 -14.88 -3.47
C HIS A 83 23.66 -14.55 -2.15
N PRO A 84 24.90 -15.03 -1.90
CA PRO A 84 25.62 -14.79 -0.65
C PRO A 84 25.77 -13.31 -0.26
N MET A 85 25.89 -12.41 -1.26
CA MET A 85 25.95 -10.96 -1.02
C MET A 85 24.65 -10.38 -0.45
N GLY A 86 23.53 -11.12 -0.50
CA GLY A 86 22.28 -10.71 0.13
C GLY A 86 22.40 -10.47 1.64
N LEU A 87 23.37 -11.11 2.31
CA LEU A 87 23.63 -10.92 3.74
C LEU A 87 24.52 -9.71 4.06
N ALA A 88 25.12 -9.07 3.05
CA ALA A 88 25.94 -7.88 3.27
C ALA A 88 25.06 -6.72 3.74
N GLU A 89 25.64 -5.86 4.58
CA GLU A 89 25.02 -4.59 4.95
C GLU A 89 24.80 -3.73 3.70
N HIS A 90 23.67 -3.04 3.71
CA HIS A 90 23.25 -2.12 2.66
C HIS A 90 22.91 -0.77 3.28
N GLU A 91 23.58 0.27 2.79
CA GLU A 91 23.34 1.66 3.13
C GLU A 91 22.57 2.32 1.98
N GLY A 92 21.61 3.18 2.32
CA GLY A 92 20.84 3.93 1.34
C GLY A 92 21.72 4.91 0.55
N HIS A 93 21.50 4.99 -0.76
CA HIS A 93 22.29 5.88 -1.62
C HIS A 93 21.85 7.35 -1.48
N PHE A 94 20.56 7.57 -1.27
CA PHE A 94 19.98 8.90 -1.23
C PHE A 94 19.90 9.44 0.20
N PRO A 95 20.06 10.76 0.41
CA PRO A 95 19.97 11.39 1.73
C PRO A 95 18.59 11.27 2.43
N TRP A 96 17.58 10.73 1.76
CA TRP A 96 16.25 10.50 2.30
C TRP A 96 15.94 9.01 2.51
N ASP A 97 16.88 8.11 2.19
CA ASP A 97 16.84 6.68 2.51
C ASP A 97 17.55 6.42 3.85
N ASP A 98 17.21 7.24 4.86
CA ASP A 98 17.74 7.18 6.24
C ASP A 98 17.09 6.05 7.06
N GLY A 99 16.69 4.96 6.38
CA GLY A 99 16.09 3.79 7.02
C GLY A 99 17.05 3.11 7.99
N PRO A 100 16.54 2.25 8.90
CA PRO A 100 17.40 1.47 9.78
C PRO A 100 18.37 0.60 8.95
N PRO A 101 19.57 0.28 9.50
CA PRO A 101 20.51 -0.62 8.85
C PRO A 101 19.83 -1.93 8.43
N ARG A 102 20.03 -2.33 7.18
CA ARG A 102 19.41 -3.50 6.59
C ARG A 102 20.38 -4.31 5.75
N SER A 103 20.06 -5.58 5.53
CA SER A 103 20.78 -6.41 4.57
C SER A 103 20.36 -6.06 3.14
N LEU A 104 21.23 -6.32 2.17
CA LEU A 104 20.89 -6.21 0.75
C LEU A 104 19.64 -7.03 0.41
N LEU A 105 19.52 -8.24 0.95
CA LEU A 105 18.35 -9.10 0.75
C LEU A 105 17.05 -8.39 1.13
N ALA A 106 17.00 -7.75 2.30
CA ALA A 106 15.81 -7.03 2.72
C ALA A 106 15.51 -5.80 1.82
N ALA A 107 16.56 -5.11 1.35
CA ALA A 107 16.40 -4.02 0.39
C ALA A 107 15.85 -4.50 -0.97
N LEU A 108 16.34 -5.63 -1.48
CA LEU A 108 15.85 -6.25 -2.73
C LEU A 108 14.41 -6.76 -2.59
N LEU A 109 14.05 -7.37 -1.45
CA LEU A 109 12.67 -7.78 -1.14
C LEU A 109 11.73 -6.57 -1.09
N SER A 110 12.16 -5.48 -0.45
CA SER A 110 11.41 -4.23 -0.42
C SER A 110 11.16 -3.68 -1.83
N TRP A 111 12.19 -3.64 -2.68
CA TRP A 111 12.06 -3.18 -4.07
C TRP A 111 11.13 -4.09 -4.89
N LEU A 112 11.21 -5.42 -4.74
CA LEU A 112 10.26 -6.35 -5.37
C LEU A 112 8.83 -6.14 -4.87
N GLY A 113 8.64 -5.77 -3.60
CA GLY A 113 7.34 -5.44 -3.05
C GLY A 113 6.73 -4.19 -3.67
N GLN A 114 7.54 -3.15 -3.90
CA GLN A 114 7.09 -1.95 -4.61
C GLN A 114 6.70 -2.27 -6.06
N VAL A 115 7.48 -3.09 -6.77
CA VAL A 115 7.11 -3.55 -8.12
C VAL A 115 5.77 -4.31 -8.10
N ALA A 116 5.57 -5.19 -7.12
CA ALA A 116 4.34 -5.96 -6.98
C ALA A 116 3.12 -5.06 -6.66
N GLU A 117 3.30 -4.05 -5.81
CA GLU A 117 2.28 -3.05 -5.48
C GLU A 117 1.89 -2.23 -6.70
N SER A 118 2.87 -1.70 -7.44
CA SER A 118 2.65 -1.00 -8.71
C SER A 118 1.95 -1.89 -9.76
N ALA A 119 2.25 -3.19 -9.81
CA ALA A 119 1.61 -4.12 -10.73
C ALA A 119 0.16 -4.44 -10.33
N ALA A 120 -0.12 -4.53 -9.02
CA ALA A 120 -1.45 -4.79 -8.48
C ALA A 120 -2.38 -3.56 -8.58
N HIS A 121 -1.82 -2.37 -8.72
CA HIS A 121 -2.59 -1.13 -8.87
C HIS A 121 -3.63 -1.24 -10.01
N GLY A 122 -4.89 -0.87 -9.72
CA GLY A 122 -5.98 -0.91 -10.68
C GLY A 122 -6.70 -2.26 -10.80
N GLU A 123 -6.30 -3.33 -10.07
CA GLU A 123 -6.97 -4.64 -10.11
C GLU A 123 -8.05 -4.83 -9.06
N ASP A 124 -8.00 -4.09 -7.95
CA ASP A 124 -8.97 -4.18 -6.87
C ASP A 124 -9.61 -2.80 -6.63
N PRO A 125 -10.79 -2.55 -7.22
CA PRO A 125 -11.51 -1.30 -7.01
C PRO A 125 -11.85 -1.03 -5.54
N SER A 126 -11.95 -2.04 -4.66
CA SER A 126 -12.23 -1.81 -3.24
C SER A 126 -11.01 -1.29 -2.47
N ARG A 127 -9.81 -1.73 -2.87
CA ARG A 127 -8.52 -1.12 -2.47
C ARG A 127 -8.27 0.22 -3.10
N ASP A 128 -8.55 0.36 -4.40
CA ASP A 128 -8.32 1.60 -5.13
C ASP A 128 -9.32 2.69 -4.72
N ARG A 129 -10.56 2.33 -4.31
CA ARG A 129 -11.54 3.24 -3.66
C ARG A 129 -10.99 3.86 -2.38
N ALA A 130 -10.02 3.20 -1.75
CA ALA A 130 -9.29 3.65 -0.58
C ALA A 130 -7.98 4.38 -0.97
N ASN A 131 -7.76 4.75 -2.23
CA ASN A 131 -6.62 5.54 -2.69
C ASN A 131 -7.04 6.98 -3.02
N TRP A 132 -6.14 7.95 -2.82
CA TRP A 132 -6.37 9.39 -3.08
C TRP A 132 -6.68 9.70 -4.56
N GLU A 133 -6.46 8.73 -5.46
CA GLU A 133 -6.74 8.85 -6.89
C GLU A 133 -8.23 8.64 -7.27
N TRP A 134 -9.13 8.47 -6.30
CA TRP A 134 -10.58 8.64 -6.48
C TRP A 134 -11.04 10.09 -6.38
N GLN A 135 -10.13 11.05 -6.43
CA GLN A 135 -10.55 12.42 -6.65
C GLN A 135 -11.40 12.46 -7.95
N PRO A 136 -12.62 13.04 -7.91
CA PRO A 136 -13.57 13.11 -9.04
C PRO A 136 -13.03 13.68 -10.37
N TRP A 137 -11.80 14.17 -10.40
CA TRP A 137 -11.07 14.67 -11.56
C TRP A 137 -9.99 13.70 -12.09
N HIS A 138 -9.73 12.54 -11.46
CA HIS A 138 -8.77 11.56 -11.99
C HIS A 138 -9.26 10.79 -13.22
N GLU A 139 -10.56 10.71 -13.47
CA GLU A 139 -11.06 10.14 -14.73
C GLU A 139 -10.66 11.01 -15.95
N GLU A 140 -10.55 12.33 -15.78
CA GLU A 140 -10.04 13.23 -16.83
C GLU A 140 -8.51 13.12 -17.03
N TRP A 141 -7.75 12.72 -15.98
CA TRP A 141 -6.30 12.50 -16.03
C TRP A 141 -5.88 11.05 -16.31
N ARG A 142 -6.83 10.10 -16.32
CA ARG A 142 -6.65 8.84 -17.08
C ARG A 142 -6.76 9.18 -18.56
N GLY A 143 -5.78 9.92 -19.07
CA GLY A 143 -5.50 9.91 -20.51
C GLY A 143 -5.40 8.45 -20.97
N GLU A 144 -5.66 8.19 -22.26
CA GLU A 144 -5.40 6.88 -22.85
C GLU A 144 -4.02 6.42 -22.37
N ARG A 145 -3.98 5.37 -21.53
CA ARG A 145 -2.70 4.85 -21.03
C ARG A 145 -1.89 4.53 -22.27
N ASP A 146 -0.71 5.13 -22.35
CA ASP A 146 0.23 4.86 -23.41
C ASP A 146 0.37 3.33 -23.58
N PRO A 147 0.22 2.78 -24.81
CA PRO A 147 0.22 1.34 -25.03
C PRO A 147 1.47 0.64 -24.49
N GLU A 148 2.62 1.31 -24.49
CA GLU A 148 3.87 0.79 -23.93
C GLU A 148 3.76 0.66 -22.40
N GLY A 149 3.23 1.67 -21.71
CA GLY A 149 2.94 1.60 -20.27
C GLY A 149 1.95 0.48 -19.90
N LEU A 150 0.89 0.27 -20.69
CA LEU A 150 -0.04 -0.84 -20.46
C LEU A 150 0.64 -2.21 -20.64
N ALA A 151 1.47 -2.35 -21.68
CA ALA A 151 2.24 -3.57 -21.91
C ALA A 151 3.22 -3.84 -20.77
N ALA A 152 3.86 -2.81 -20.20
CA ALA A 152 4.73 -2.91 -19.03
C ALA A 152 3.99 -3.44 -17.80
N VAL A 153 2.80 -2.89 -17.50
CA VAL A 153 1.93 -3.37 -16.42
C VAL A 153 1.57 -4.85 -16.62
N GLN A 154 1.15 -5.23 -17.83
CA GLN A 154 0.80 -6.61 -18.16
C GLN A 154 2.01 -7.56 -18.01
N ALA A 155 3.19 -7.14 -18.46
CA ALA A 155 4.42 -7.91 -18.30
C ALA A 155 4.76 -8.14 -16.81
N CYS A 156 4.65 -7.11 -15.97
CA CYS A 156 4.88 -7.23 -14.53
C CYS A 156 3.84 -8.15 -13.86
N ARG A 157 2.58 -8.07 -14.27
CA ARG A 157 1.53 -9.00 -13.78
C ARG A 157 1.81 -10.45 -14.19
N GLY A 158 2.31 -10.66 -15.41
CA GLY A 158 2.64 -11.99 -15.94
C GLY A 158 3.76 -12.71 -15.19
N ILE A 159 4.65 -11.98 -14.50
CA ILE A 159 5.77 -12.57 -13.74
C ILE A 159 5.45 -12.79 -12.25
N ARG A 160 4.28 -12.37 -11.76
CA ARG A 160 3.91 -12.48 -10.33
C ARG A 160 4.10 -13.88 -9.73
N PRO A 161 3.75 -14.99 -10.42
CA PRO A 161 4.00 -16.33 -9.89
C PRO A 161 5.48 -16.60 -9.63
N VAL A 162 6.36 -16.15 -10.52
CA VAL A 162 7.81 -16.31 -10.39
C VAL A 162 8.34 -15.48 -9.23
N LEU A 163 7.87 -14.25 -9.09
CA LEU A 163 8.24 -13.39 -7.96
C LEU A 163 7.78 -14.00 -6.63
N TYR A 164 6.55 -14.52 -6.56
CA TYR A 164 6.03 -15.13 -5.34
C TYR A 164 6.80 -16.39 -4.96
N ASP A 165 7.11 -17.28 -5.91
CA ASP A 165 7.90 -18.49 -5.63
C ASP A 165 9.31 -18.14 -5.11
N ALA A 166 9.89 -16.99 -5.51
CA ALA A 166 11.16 -16.50 -4.98
C ALA A 166 11.04 -15.85 -3.59
N VAL A 167 9.92 -15.20 -3.28
CA VAL A 167 9.68 -14.50 -1.99
C VAL A 167 9.20 -15.42 -0.88
N GLU A 168 8.37 -16.44 -1.20
CA GLU A 168 7.72 -17.32 -0.22
C GLU A 168 8.68 -17.91 0.84
N PRO A 169 9.90 -18.37 0.52
CA PRO A 169 10.81 -18.93 1.52
C PRO A 169 11.12 -17.99 2.69
N PHE A 170 11.15 -16.68 2.43
CA PHE A 170 11.49 -15.65 3.41
C PHE A 170 10.35 -15.32 4.37
N LEU A 171 9.11 -15.77 4.10
CA LEU A 171 7.98 -15.66 5.03
C LEU A 171 8.16 -16.49 6.31
N SER A 172 9.13 -17.42 6.31
CA SER A 172 9.51 -18.20 7.49
C SER A 172 10.78 -17.69 8.18
N SER A 173 11.35 -16.56 7.71
CA SER A 173 12.60 -16.03 8.26
C SER A 173 12.49 -15.71 9.76
N THR A 174 13.56 -16.01 10.49
CA THR A 174 13.71 -15.63 11.90
C THR A 174 14.17 -14.19 12.06
N ASP A 175 14.79 -13.61 11.03
CA ASP A 175 15.15 -12.20 10.96
C ASP A 175 13.88 -11.36 10.75
N PRO A 176 13.51 -10.48 11.70
CA PRO A 176 12.29 -9.67 11.60
C PRO A 176 12.25 -8.76 10.39
N HIS A 177 13.39 -8.21 9.95
CA HIS A 177 13.44 -7.26 8.84
C HIS A 177 13.31 -7.97 7.48
N ILE A 178 13.96 -9.13 7.32
CA ILE A 178 13.75 -9.99 6.15
C ILE A 178 12.30 -10.49 6.11
N TRP A 179 11.75 -10.90 7.25
CA TRP A 179 10.38 -11.37 7.31
C TRP A 179 9.37 -10.26 6.93
N GLU A 180 9.55 -9.04 7.45
CA GLU A 180 8.66 -7.92 7.16
C GLU A 180 8.73 -7.48 5.70
N THR A 181 9.93 -7.37 5.12
CA THR A 181 10.10 -7.01 3.69
C THR A 181 9.58 -8.11 2.76
N ALA A 182 9.80 -9.39 3.08
CA ALA A 182 9.19 -10.50 2.37
C ALA A 182 7.67 -10.48 2.46
N LEU A 183 7.12 -10.13 3.64
CA LEU A 183 5.69 -9.99 3.82
C LEU A 183 5.13 -8.83 2.98
N GLY A 184 5.83 -7.69 2.96
CA GLY A 184 5.50 -6.54 2.14
C GLY A 184 5.44 -6.87 0.64
N ALA A 185 6.29 -7.78 0.15
CA ALA A 185 6.23 -8.27 -1.22
C ALA A 185 5.14 -9.33 -1.46
N ALA A 186 4.97 -10.27 -0.53
CA ALA A 186 3.99 -11.34 -0.68
C ALA A 186 2.54 -10.84 -0.67
N VAL A 187 2.25 -9.79 0.11
CA VAL A 187 0.91 -9.21 0.24
C VAL A 187 0.31 -8.80 -1.11
N PRO A 188 0.92 -7.87 -1.88
CA PRO A 188 0.41 -7.47 -3.19
C PRO A 188 0.45 -8.59 -4.24
N LEU A 189 1.46 -9.48 -4.18
CA LEU A 189 1.54 -10.63 -5.10
C LEU A 189 0.35 -11.58 -4.95
N LEU A 190 -0.08 -11.85 -3.71
CA LEU A 190 -1.18 -12.78 -3.43
C LEU A 190 -2.58 -12.19 -3.65
N PHE A 191 -2.72 -10.91 -4.00
CA PHE A 191 -4.00 -10.39 -4.51
C PHE A 191 -4.26 -10.79 -5.96
N ALA A 192 -3.23 -11.21 -6.69
CA ALA A 192 -3.37 -11.74 -8.03
C ALA A 192 -4.35 -12.93 -8.02
N PRO A 193 -5.44 -12.89 -8.80
CA PRO A 193 -6.42 -13.98 -8.84
C PRO A 193 -5.80 -15.35 -9.16
N GLU A 194 -4.77 -15.38 -10.03
CA GLU A 194 -4.01 -16.58 -10.37
C GLU A 194 -3.24 -17.19 -9.19
N LEU A 195 -2.90 -16.38 -8.18
CA LEU A 195 -2.19 -16.80 -6.97
C LEU A 195 -3.09 -16.99 -5.75
N ALA A 196 -4.41 -16.78 -5.86
CA ALA A 196 -5.35 -16.93 -4.75
C ALA A 196 -5.25 -18.32 -4.06
N HIS A 197 -4.95 -19.37 -4.83
CA HIS A 197 -4.75 -20.73 -4.32
C HIS A 197 -3.51 -20.89 -3.40
N ARG A 198 -2.55 -19.96 -3.44
CA ARG A 198 -1.34 -19.96 -2.60
C ARG A 198 -1.57 -19.27 -1.24
N ALA A 199 -2.57 -18.41 -1.12
CA ALA A 199 -2.83 -17.63 0.10
C ALA A 199 -3.02 -18.50 1.38
N PRO A 200 -3.75 -19.64 1.37
CA PRO A 200 -3.89 -20.48 2.57
C PRO A 200 -2.55 -21.04 3.08
N ARG A 201 -1.61 -21.37 2.18
CA ARG A 201 -0.28 -21.84 2.55
C ARG A 201 0.55 -20.71 3.17
N ALA A 202 0.56 -19.53 2.56
CA ALA A 202 1.21 -18.35 3.11
C ALA A 202 0.68 -18.02 4.52
N ALA A 203 -0.64 -18.05 4.68
CA ALA A 203 -1.32 -17.83 5.96
C ALA A 203 -0.87 -18.82 7.04
N ALA A 204 -0.68 -20.09 6.69
CA ALA A 204 -0.17 -21.10 7.63
C ALA A 204 1.26 -20.79 8.09
N LEU A 205 2.15 -20.36 7.18
CA LEU A 205 3.52 -19.94 7.52
C LEU A 205 3.51 -18.73 8.46
N LEU A 206 2.68 -17.73 8.16
CA LEU A 206 2.52 -16.54 9.01
C LEU A 206 2.00 -16.90 10.40
N ARG A 207 0.96 -17.74 10.50
CA ARG A 207 0.39 -18.16 11.79
C ARG A 207 1.42 -18.91 12.64
N ALA A 208 2.25 -19.75 12.03
CA ALA A 208 3.36 -20.40 12.73
C ALA A 208 4.34 -19.38 13.31
N ARG A 209 4.73 -18.36 12.54
CA ARG A 209 5.62 -17.28 13.00
C ARG A 209 4.99 -16.43 14.11
N LEU A 210 3.73 -16.02 13.95
CA LEU A 210 3.00 -15.19 14.91
C LEU A 210 2.96 -15.81 16.32
N SER A 211 2.87 -17.14 16.42
CA SER A 211 2.88 -17.87 17.70
C SER A 211 4.16 -17.65 18.54
N THR A 212 5.25 -17.25 17.89
CA THR A 212 6.58 -17.05 18.51
C THR A 212 6.97 -15.58 18.67
N MET A 213 6.21 -14.67 18.07
CA MET A 213 6.51 -13.23 18.06
C MET A 213 5.93 -12.57 19.31
N THR A 214 6.70 -11.64 19.89
CA THR A 214 6.27 -10.83 21.03
C THR A 214 6.14 -9.35 20.69
N GLY A 215 6.79 -8.90 19.63
CA GLY A 215 6.76 -7.51 19.17
C GLY A 215 5.41 -7.10 18.59
N ARG A 216 4.99 -5.86 18.90
CA ARG A 216 3.74 -5.29 18.40
C ARG A 216 3.72 -5.21 16.87
N ARG A 217 4.80 -4.68 16.28
CA ARG A 217 4.89 -4.37 14.84
C ARG A 217 4.74 -5.64 14.01
N GLU A 218 5.50 -6.68 14.35
CA GLU A 218 5.50 -7.94 13.62
C GLU A 218 4.14 -8.63 13.72
N ARG A 219 3.55 -8.65 14.92
CA ARG A 219 2.22 -9.22 15.13
C ARG A 219 1.14 -8.47 14.36
N ALA A 220 1.20 -7.13 14.36
CA ALA A 220 0.27 -6.28 13.63
C ALA A 220 0.42 -6.45 12.11
N ALA A 221 1.66 -6.49 11.59
CA ALA A 221 1.95 -6.72 10.17
C ALA A 221 1.39 -8.08 9.71
N GLY A 222 1.61 -9.14 10.48
CA GLY A 222 1.09 -10.47 10.16
C GLY A 222 -0.44 -10.53 10.24
N ALA A 223 -1.05 -9.92 11.26
CA ALA A 223 -2.50 -9.81 11.37
C ALA A 223 -3.13 -9.06 10.18
N ARG A 224 -2.48 -7.97 9.74
CA ARG A 224 -2.90 -7.20 8.57
C ARG A 224 -2.84 -8.06 7.31
N ALA A 225 -1.73 -8.74 7.06
CA ALA A 225 -1.59 -9.59 5.87
C ALA A 225 -2.64 -10.71 5.82
N LEU A 226 -2.85 -11.43 6.93
CA LEU A 226 -3.90 -12.44 7.04
C LEU A 226 -5.29 -11.87 6.71
N SER A 227 -5.60 -10.72 7.31
CA SER A 227 -6.85 -10.02 7.08
C SER A 227 -7.03 -9.66 5.61
N LEU A 228 -6.01 -9.07 4.98
CA LEU A 228 -6.04 -8.66 3.57
C LEU A 228 -6.18 -9.84 2.59
N TRP A 229 -5.61 -11.00 2.90
CA TRP A 229 -5.82 -12.22 2.11
C TRP A 229 -7.18 -12.89 2.35
N GLY A 230 -8.02 -12.29 3.19
CA GLY A 230 -9.35 -12.81 3.51
C GLY A 230 -9.31 -14.06 4.39
N MET A 231 -8.25 -14.26 5.16
CA MET A 231 -8.17 -15.35 6.12
C MET A 231 -9.01 -15.02 7.36
N ASP A 232 -9.50 -16.05 8.04
CA ASP A 232 -10.15 -15.85 9.34
C ASP A 232 -9.15 -15.27 10.34
N THR A 233 -9.47 -14.12 10.93
CA THR A 233 -8.66 -13.40 11.94
C THR A 233 -9.40 -13.25 13.27
N SER A 234 -10.47 -14.01 13.50
CA SER A 234 -11.32 -13.89 14.69
C SER A 234 -10.55 -14.06 16.00
N ASP A 235 -9.51 -14.89 16.00
CA ASP A 235 -8.59 -15.10 17.12
C ASP A 235 -7.67 -13.89 17.39
N LEU A 236 -7.40 -13.07 16.38
CA LEU A 236 -6.59 -11.85 16.50
C LEU A 236 -7.45 -10.63 16.87
N LEU A 237 -8.78 -10.69 16.69
CA LEU A 237 -9.70 -9.64 17.17
C LEU A 237 -9.86 -9.63 18.71
N VAL A 238 -9.41 -10.69 19.41
CA VAL A 238 -9.34 -10.77 20.88
C VAL A 238 -7.95 -10.46 21.44
N ASP A 239 -6.99 -10.08 20.58
CA ASP A 239 -5.61 -9.86 20.97
C ASP A 239 -5.50 -8.79 22.07
N THR A 240 -4.50 -8.89 22.95
CA THR A 240 -4.27 -7.91 24.02
C THR A 240 -3.82 -6.56 23.48
N ASP A 241 -3.09 -6.54 22.36
CA ASP A 241 -2.59 -5.31 21.75
C ASP A 241 -3.62 -4.68 20.79
N PRO A 242 -4.02 -3.41 20.98
CA PRO A 242 -4.98 -2.74 20.11
C PRO A 242 -4.53 -2.66 18.64
N ALA A 243 -3.22 -2.51 18.37
CA ALA A 243 -2.71 -2.42 17.02
C ALA A 243 -2.90 -3.73 16.25
N VAL A 244 -2.75 -4.87 16.94
CA VAL A 244 -3.00 -6.21 16.36
C VAL A 244 -4.48 -6.39 16.05
N ARG A 245 -5.37 -6.02 16.99
CA ARG A 245 -6.83 -6.09 16.77
C ARG A 245 -7.27 -5.25 15.57
N VAL A 246 -6.77 -4.02 15.45
CA VAL A 246 -7.07 -3.14 14.32
C VAL A 246 -6.58 -3.74 13.02
N CYS A 247 -5.34 -4.20 12.96
CA CYS A 247 -4.79 -4.82 11.76
C CYS A 247 -5.56 -6.07 11.33
N ALA A 248 -6.01 -6.88 12.29
CA ALA A 248 -6.86 -8.04 12.04
C ALA A 248 -8.23 -7.69 11.44
N ALA A 249 -8.70 -6.45 11.63
CA ALA A 249 -10.00 -5.95 11.17
C ALA A 249 -9.95 -5.20 9.81
N LEU A 250 -8.77 -5.00 9.20
CA LEU A 250 -8.62 -4.20 7.97
C LEU A 250 -9.06 -4.91 6.67
N GLY A 251 -9.27 -6.22 6.71
CA GLY A 251 -9.46 -7.06 5.53
C GLY A 251 -10.90 -7.19 5.02
N PRO A 252 -11.07 -7.77 3.81
CA PRO A 252 -12.37 -7.93 3.18
C PRO A 252 -13.24 -9.05 3.78
N VAL A 253 -12.64 -10.11 4.35
CA VAL A 253 -13.40 -11.26 4.90
C VAL A 253 -13.69 -11.03 6.39
N ARG A 254 -14.99 -11.00 6.73
CA ARG A 254 -15.51 -10.38 7.95
C ARG A 254 -16.37 -11.35 8.75
N VAL A 255 -15.74 -12.42 9.24
CA VAL A 255 -16.37 -13.50 10.04
C VAL A 255 -17.10 -12.96 11.29
N ASP A 256 -16.70 -11.79 11.80
CA ASP A 256 -17.39 -11.03 12.86
C ASP A 256 -17.42 -9.51 12.53
N ARG A 257 -18.21 -9.13 11.52
CA ARG A 257 -18.36 -7.74 11.05
C ARG A 257 -18.62 -6.73 12.18
N PRO A 258 -19.59 -6.94 13.10
CA PRO A 258 -19.87 -5.95 14.15
C PRO A 258 -18.68 -5.71 15.08
N ARG A 259 -17.96 -6.77 15.45
CA ARG A 259 -16.77 -6.65 16.29
C ARG A 259 -15.61 -5.96 15.58
N ALA A 260 -15.34 -6.34 14.33
CA ALA A 260 -14.32 -5.69 13.52
C ALA A 260 -14.60 -4.19 13.40
N LEU A 261 -15.85 -3.81 13.14
CA LEU A 261 -16.25 -2.40 13.05
C LEU A 261 -16.05 -1.67 14.37
N ALA A 262 -16.46 -2.27 15.48
CA ALA A 262 -16.25 -1.69 16.80
C ALA A 262 -14.76 -1.44 17.10
N VAL A 263 -13.88 -2.37 16.73
CA VAL A 263 -12.42 -2.23 16.89
C VAL A 263 -11.87 -1.06 16.06
N LEU A 264 -12.28 -0.92 14.79
CA LEU A 264 -11.84 0.18 13.93
C LEU A 264 -12.35 1.53 14.45
N LEU A 265 -13.63 1.61 14.83
CA LEU A 265 -14.23 2.82 15.37
C LEU A 265 -13.58 3.26 16.68
N ASP A 266 -13.22 2.32 17.55
CA ASP A 266 -12.55 2.63 18.82
C ASP A 266 -11.16 3.24 18.58
N ALA A 267 -10.39 2.70 17.62
CA ALA A 267 -9.09 3.23 17.24
C ALA A 267 -9.17 4.66 16.66
N LEU A 268 -10.25 4.98 15.96
CA LEU A 268 -10.47 6.31 15.38
C LEU A 268 -10.88 7.38 16.41
N ARG A 269 -11.33 6.98 17.61
CA ARG A 269 -11.65 7.94 18.70
C ARG A 269 -10.40 8.63 19.25
N ASP A 270 -9.26 7.95 19.25
CA ASP A 270 -7.95 8.51 19.60
C ASP A 270 -6.98 8.33 18.43
N SER A 271 -7.22 9.09 17.37
CA SER A 271 -6.48 8.98 16.13
C SER A 271 -4.99 9.31 16.29
N ARG A 272 -4.61 10.18 17.25
CA ARG A 272 -3.21 10.51 17.54
C ARG A 272 -2.48 9.34 18.19
N ALA A 273 -3.12 8.66 19.15
CA ALA A 273 -2.54 7.45 19.73
C ALA A 273 -2.39 6.34 18.68
N THR A 274 -3.40 6.17 17.82
CA THR A 274 -3.39 5.20 16.71
C THR A 274 -2.26 5.46 15.72
N ASP A 275 -2.06 6.72 15.33
CA ASP A 275 -0.96 7.12 14.45
C ASP A 275 0.42 6.90 15.11
N GLY A 276 0.51 6.97 16.44
CA GLY A 276 1.74 6.73 17.20
C GLY A 276 2.05 5.26 17.48
N TRP A 277 1.25 4.30 17.01
CA TRP A 277 1.50 2.87 17.28
C TRP A 277 2.73 2.31 16.59
N PHE A 278 3.11 2.89 15.45
CA PHE A 278 4.24 2.46 14.65
C PHE A 278 5.16 3.65 14.37
N PRO A 279 6.45 3.59 14.78
CA PRO A 279 7.42 4.65 14.48
C PRO A 279 7.61 4.86 12.97
N GLU A 280 7.51 3.78 12.20
CA GLU A 280 7.55 3.74 10.74
C GLU A 280 6.26 3.12 10.22
N PRO A 281 5.74 3.53 9.04
CA PRO A 281 4.58 2.88 8.45
C PRO A 281 4.75 1.36 8.29
N LEU A 282 3.64 0.63 8.38
CA LEU A 282 3.63 -0.79 7.98
C LEU A 282 3.68 -0.87 6.44
N CYS A 283 4.22 -1.96 5.88
CA CYS A 283 4.30 -2.13 4.43
C CYS A 283 2.92 -1.98 3.75
N GLY A 284 2.86 -1.15 2.70
CA GLY A 284 1.63 -0.83 1.96
C GLY A 284 0.60 -0.03 2.76
N VAL A 285 1.02 0.71 3.78
CA VAL A 285 0.22 1.74 4.46
C VAL A 285 0.75 3.11 4.05
N ASP A 286 -0.09 3.87 3.36
CA ASP A 286 0.26 5.22 2.91
C ASP A 286 -0.24 6.29 3.88
N GLY A 287 0.64 7.24 4.20
CA GLY A 287 0.33 8.35 5.08
C GLY A 287 0.08 7.92 6.52
N TRP A 288 -0.82 8.62 7.20
CA TRP A 288 -1.16 8.34 8.59
C TRP A 288 -1.97 7.05 8.71
N PHE A 289 -1.64 6.21 9.70
CA PHE A 289 -2.29 4.90 9.87
C PHE A 289 -3.81 5.03 10.00
N ARG A 290 -4.29 6.09 10.66
CA ARG A 290 -5.72 6.39 10.77
C ARG A 290 -6.46 6.48 9.43
N PHE A 291 -5.80 6.86 8.34
CA PHE A 291 -6.45 6.93 7.02
C PHE A 291 -6.88 5.54 6.55
N THR A 292 -5.99 4.55 6.71
CA THR A 292 -6.29 3.15 6.40
C THR A 292 -7.41 2.61 7.30
N VAL A 293 -7.37 2.95 8.59
CA VAL A 293 -8.41 2.54 9.56
C VAL A 293 -9.76 3.15 9.22
N LEU A 294 -9.81 4.46 8.92
CA LEU A 294 -11.03 5.18 8.55
C LEU A 294 -11.66 4.57 7.29
N ARG A 295 -10.87 4.41 6.23
CA ARG A 295 -11.34 3.83 4.97
C ARG A 295 -11.90 2.42 5.17
N SER A 296 -11.22 1.60 5.96
CA SER A 296 -11.69 0.25 6.30
C SER A 296 -13.00 0.29 7.11
N ALA A 297 -13.15 1.23 8.04
CA ALA A 297 -14.37 1.39 8.84
C ALA A 297 -15.57 1.83 7.98
N LEU A 298 -15.35 2.78 7.06
CA LEU A 298 -16.36 3.27 6.13
C LEU A 298 -16.82 2.16 5.17
N ASP A 299 -15.90 1.34 4.65
CA ASP A 299 -16.22 0.19 3.80
C ASP A 299 -16.87 -0.98 4.57
N LEU A 300 -16.63 -1.06 5.88
CA LEU A 300 -17.20 -2.08 6.77
C LEU A 300 -18.61 -1.76 7.28
N ALA A 301 -18.96 -0.48 7.29
CA ALA A 301 -20.25 -0.02 7.71
C ALA A 301 -21.33 -0.40 6.69
N ALA A 302 -22.43 -0.97 7.16
CA ALA A 302 -23.60 -1.24 6.32
C ALA A 302 -24.38 0.04 5.99
N SER A 303 -24.17 1.11 6.77
CA SER A 303 -24.82 2.39 6.62
C SER A 303 -23.99 3.48 7.30
N PHE A 304 -24.14 4.74 6.86
CA PHE A 304 -23.41 5.86 7.47
C PHE A 304 -23.71 6.04 8.96
N GLN A 305 -24.91 5.66 9.41
CA GLN A 305 -25.35 5.72 10.80
C GLN A 305 -24.41 4.95 11.75
N GLU A 306 -23.82 3.83 11.31
CA GLU A 306 -22.91 3.03 12.15
C GLU A 306 -21.58 3.76 12.43
N VAL A 307 -21.15 4.66 11.54
CA VAL A 307 -19.86 5.39 11.61
C VAL A 307 -20.03 6.86 11.96
N ALA A 308 -21.24 7.40 11.86
CA ALA A 308 -21.53 8.83 11.96
C ALA A 308 -20.94 9.50 13.22
N PRO A 309 -21.07 8.94 14.44
CA PRO A 309 -20.54 9.62 15.64
C PRO A 309 -19.03 9.86 15.57
N VAL A 310 -18.27 8.89 15.04
CA VAL A 310 -16.81 9.00 14.91
C VAL A 310 -16.44 9.90 13.73
N ALA A 311 -17.12 9.75 12.58
CA ALA A 311 -16.87 10.56 11.40
C ALA A 311 -17.13 12.06 11.67
N ILE A 312 -18.23 12.39 12.34
CA ILE A 312 -18.57 13.76 12.73
C ILE A 312 -17.52 14.31 13.71
N ALA A 313 -17.08 13.51 14.69
CA ALA A 313 -16.05 13.93 15.64
C ALA A 313 -14.70 14.23 14.95
N ILE A 314 -14.32 13.44 13.94
CA ILE A 314 -13.11 13.67 13.13
C ILE A 314 -13.19 15.03 12.42
N VAL A 315 -14.33 15.32 11.76
CA VAL A 315 -14.55 16.61 11.07
C VAL A 315 -14.53 17.77 12.06
N ALA A 316 -15.26 17.64 13.17
CA ALA A 316 -15.38 18.67 14.20
C ALA A 316 -14.05 18.98 14.92
N ALA A 317 -13.13 18.02 15.01
CA ALA A 317 -11.84 18.23 15.65
C ALA A 317 -10.91 19.17 14.85
N GLY A 318 -11.22 19.48 13.59
CA GLY A 318 -10.72 20.67 12.91
C GLY A 318 -9.20 20.75 12.70
N HIS A 319 -8.54 19.65 12.33
CA HIS A 319 -7.10 19.64 12.06
C HIS A 319 -6.81 20.07 10.61
N SER A 320 -5.88 21.01 10.40
CA SER A 320 -5.47 21.49 9.06
C SER A 320 -4.54 20.52 8.33
N SER A 321 -3.91 19.57 9.03
CA SER A 321 -2.99 18.62 8.42
C SER A 321 -3.76 17.46 7.80
N VAL A 322 -3.92 17.54 6.49
CA VAL A 322 -4.42 16.52 5.55
C VAL A 322 -5.95 16.46 5.43
N VAL A 323 -6.52 17.54 4.89
CA VAL A 323 -7.96 17.71 4.73
C VAL A 323 -8.63 16.71 3.77
N ASP A 324 -7.90 16.20 2.76
CA ASP A 324 -8.50 15.36 1.70
C ASP A 324 -8.67 13.89 2.09
N ASN A 325 -7.73 13.32 2.86
CA ASN A 325 -7.70 11.87 3.10
C ASN A 325 -8.77 11.38 4.10
N GLU A 326 -9.40 12.29 4.83
CA GLU A 326 -10.45 11.99 5.81
C GLU A 326 -11.81 12.54 5.40
N ARG A 327 -11.88 13.83 5.04
CA ARG A 327 -13.14 14.54 4.76
C ARG A 327 -13.82 14.02 3.49
N GLY A 328 -13.06 13.80 2.43
CA GLY A 328 -13.57 13.27 1.16
C GLY A 328 -14.25 11.90 1.32
N PRO A 329 -13.55 10.88 1.86
CA PRO A 329 -14.14 9.58 2.12
C PRO A 329 -15.37 9.62 3.04
N ILE A 330 -15.38 10.46 4.08
CA ILE A 330 -16.54 10.64 4.96
C ILE A 330 -17.74 11.20 4.19
N LEU A 331 -17.54 12.23 3.36
CA LEU A 331 -18.60 12.80 2.50
C LEU A 331 -19.15 11.76 1.53
N PHE A 332 -18.27 10.99 0.88
CA PHE A 332 -18.68 9.95 -0.06
C PHE A 332 -19.49 8.84 0.63
N ALA A 333 -19.08 8.42 1.83
CA ALA A 333 -19.83 7.44 2.61
C ALA A 333 -21.19 7.96 3.09
N ALA A 334 -21.31 9.27 3.39
CA ALA A 334 -22.56 9.90 3.77
C ALA A 334 -23.52 10.12 2.58
N PHE A 335 -22.99 10.29 1.37
CA PHE A 335 -23.74 10.59 0.15
C PHE A 335 -23.32 9.68 -1.04
N PRO A 336 -23.48 8.35 -0.93
CA PRO A 336 -22.94 7.41 -1.93
C PRO A 336 -23.60 7.52 -3.32
N GLY A 337 -24.82 8.07 -3.39
CA GLY A 337 -25.54 8.36 -4.65
C GLY A 337 -25.57 9.86 -4.98
N GLY A 338 -24.82 10.68 -4.25
CA GLY A 338 -24.98 12.13 -4.25
C GLY A 338 -26.19 12.61 -3.44
N TYR A 339 -26.21 13.90 -3.16
CA TYR A 339 -27.34 14.60 -2.56
C TYR A 339 -28.46 14.78 -3.59
N ASP A 340 -29.66 14.33 -3.24
CA ASP A 340 -30.87 14.53 -4.02
C ASP A 340 -31.81 15.50 -3.28
N PRO A 341 -32.08 16.71 -3.81
CA PRO A 341 -33.01 17.67 -3.22
C PRO A 341 -34.43 17.13 -3.00
N ALA A 342 -34.84 16.07 -3.70
CA ALA A 342 -36.14 15.44 -3.50
C ALA A 342 -36.22 14.61 -2.20
N HIS A 343 -35.08 14.25 -1.61
CA HIS A 343 -34.98 13.46 -0.38
C HIS A 343 -34.46 14.30 0.78
N SER A 344 -35.14 14.24 1.93
CA SER A 344 -34.70 14.97 3.12
C SER A 344 -33.43 14.38 3.71
N LEU A 345 -32.51 15.25 4.16
CA LEU A 345 -31.31 14.86 4.88
C LEU A 345 -31.66 14.11 6.18
N THR A 346 -30.96 13.00 6.42
CA THR A 346 -31.02 12.28 7.69
C THR A 346 -30.45 13.14 8.83
N SER A 347 -30.72 12.77 10.09
CA SER A 347 -30.15 13.46 11.25
C SER A 347 -28.63 13.50 11.20
N ASP A 348 -28.01 12.40 10.79
CA ASP A 348 -26.56 12.22 10.79
C ASP A 348 -25.89 12.98 9.64
N GLN A 349 -26.53 13.01 8.46
CA GLN A 349 -26.09 13.85 7.34
C GLN A 349 -26.17 15.33 7.71
N ARG A 350 -27.26 15.78 8.35
CA ARG A 350 -27.40 17.16 8.81
C ARG A 350 -26.32 17.51 9.85
N ALA A 351 -26.08 16.63 10.82
CA ALA A 351 -25.05 16.83 11.84
C ALA A 351 -23.64 16.87 11.24
N LEU A 352 -23.35 16.03 10.24
CA LEU A 352 -22.09 16.05 9.50
C LEU A 352 -21.89 17.39 8.76
N LEU A 353 -22.90 17.83 7.98
CA LEU A 353 -22.83 19.09 7.25
C LEU A 353 -22.70 20.30 8.19
N GLN A 354 -23.39 20.28 9.34
CA GLN A 354 -23.21 21.29 10.38
C GLN A 354 -21.77 21.34 10.88
N ALA A 355 -21.15 20.19 11.16
CA ALA A 355 -19.75 20.14 11.58
C ALA A 355 -18.77 20.68 10.53
N PHE A 356 -19.06 20.49 9.24
CA PHE A 356 -18.30 21.12 8.16
C PHE A 356 -18.42 22.64 8.19
N VAL A 357 -19.64 23.19 8.29
CA VAL A 357 -19.88 24.63 8.39
C VAL A 357 -19.20 25.23 9.62
N ASP A 358 -19.35 24.61 10.79
CA ASP A 358 -18.79 25.10 12.05
C ASP A 358 -17.25 25.15 12.05
N THR A 359 -16.60 24.35 11.21
CA THR A 359 -15.14 24.27 11.11
C THR A 359 -14.57 24.92 9.83
N ASP A 360 -15.41 25.44 8.94
CA ASP A 360 -14.97 25.95 7.62
C ASP A 360 -14.06 27.18 7.77
N ASP A 361 -14.43 28.15 8.61
CA ASP A 361 -13.64 29.36 8.83
C ASP A 361 -12.23 29.07 9.36
N ALA A 362 -12.10 28.06 10.22
CA ALA A 362 -10.83 27.71 10.86
C ALA A 362 -9.95 26.82 9.99
N THR A 363 -10.54 26.00 9.11
CA THR A 363 -9.81 24.91 8.44
C THR A 363 -9.96 24.89 6.92
N GLY A 364 -10.73 25.82 6.34
CA GLY A 364 -11.13 25.79 4.94
C GLY A 364 -11.80 24.46 4.57
N SER A 365 -12.66 23.93 5.42
CA SER A 365 -13.18 22.57 5.30
C SER A 365 -13.99 22.33 4.03
N ILE A 366 -14.75 23.33 3.60
CA ILE A 366 -15.59 23.28 2.41
C ILE A 366 -14.80 23.80 1.22
N ARG A 367 -14.20 25.00 1.34
CA ARG A 367 -13.45 25.59 0.22
C ARG A 367 -12.22 24.77 -0.19
N GLY A 368 -11.55 24.10 0.76
CA GLY A 368 -10.42 23.22 0.48
C GLY A 368 -10.81 21.87 -0.11
N ASN A 369 -12.07 21.44 0.08
CA ASN A 369 -12.59 20.15 -0.38
C ASN A 369 -13.74 20.32 -1.39
N TRP A 370 -13.87 21.49 -2.03
CA TRP A 370 -15.01 21.88 -2.90
C TRP A 370 -15.39 20.80 -3.92
N SER A 371 -14.37 20.09 -4.34
CA SER A 371 -14.34 19.12 -5.39
C SER A 371 -14.96 17.78 -4.91
N TRP A 372 -14.78 17.41 -3.63
CA TRP A 372 -15.54 16.33 -2.97
C TRP A 372 -17.01 16.69 -2.73
N PHE A 373 -17.29 17.94 -2.35
CA PHE A 373 -18.66 18.43 -2.21
C PHE A 373 -19.42 18.35 -3.54
N ARG A 374 -18.79 18.78 -4.64
CA ARG A 374 -19.34 18.64 -5.99
C ARG A 374 -19.70 17.19 -6.32
N ALA A 375 -18.79 16.24 -6.05
CA ALA A 375 -19.04 14.84 -6.33
C ALA A 375 -20.12 14.21 -5.45
N ALA A 376 -20.27 14.70 -4.22
CA ALA A 376 -21.39 14.37 -3.35
C ALA A 376 -22.71 15.09 -3.76
N GLY A 377 -22.73 15.85 -4.86
CA GLY A 377 -23.92 16.60 -5.31
C GLY A 377 -24.28 17.79 -4.42
N LEU A 378 -23.35 18.26 -3.60
CA LEU A 378 -23.55 19.30 -2.60
C LEU A 378 -23.00 20.66 -3.10
N PRO A 379 -23.50 21.78 -2.56
CA PRO A 379 -22.92 23.10 -2.76
C PRO A 379 -21.43 23.18 -2.41
N GLU A 380 -20.66 23.93 -3.19
CA GLU A 380 -19.20 24.04 -3.07
C GLU A 380 -18.74 25.16 -2.12
N ASN A 381 -19.65 25.73 -1.35
CA ASN A 381 -19.38 26.85 -0.43
C ASN A 381 -20.22 26.75 0.85
N GLY A 382 -19.72 27.38 1.94
CA GLY A 382 -20.35 27.33 3.25
C GLY A 382 -21.76 27.89 3.30
N GLU A 383 -22.05 28.98 2.59
CA GLU A 383 -23.40 29.57 2.52
C GLU A 383 -24.41 28.60 1.89
N GLY A 384 -24.01 27.91 0.82
CA GLY A 384 -24.84 26.92 0.14
C GLY A 384 -25.11 25.70 1.01
N ILE A 385 -24.11 25.22 1.76
CA ILE A 385 -24.30 24.11 2.71
C ILE A 385 -25.19 24.55 3.89
N ALA A 386 -24.99 25.75 4.43
CA ALA A 386 -25.82 26.29 5.50
C ALA A 386 -27.29 26.45 5.09
N ALA A 387 -27.57 26.71 3.82
CA ALA A 387 -28.95 26.78 3.31
C ALA A 387 -29.67 25.41 3.24
N LEU A 388 -28.93 24.29 3.35
CA LEU A 388 -29.50 22.93 3.37
C LEU A 388 -29.83 22.44 4.80
N LEU A 389 -29.33 23.13 5.83
CA LEU A 389 -29.49 22.78 7.25
C LEU A 389 -30.77 23.39 7.82
#